data_AF-A0A1H3B5W9-F1
#
_entry.id   AF-A0A1H3B5W9-F1
#
_cell.length_a   1.000
_cell.length_b   1.000
_cell.length_c   1.000
_cell.angle_alpha   90.00
_cell.angle_beta   90.00
_cell.angle_gamma   90.00
#
_symmetry.space_group_name_H-M   'P 1'
#
loop_
_entity.id
_entity.type
_entity.pdbx_description
1 polymer ?
#
loop_
_entity_poly.entity_id
_entity_poly.type
_entity_poly.pdbx_seq_one_letter_code
_entity_poly.pdbx_strand_id
1 'polypeptide(L)'
;MSTETKPKGQLYKQFDRVRGIIRDQFEFLRQDRLATIGIIVVAVFVFLGLFGPALAPHDPIEHDVRNDDGQILRLAEPSGEAVMGTTAFGKDVLSQFLAGAQPTFIVGLFGGIGTGAIGFLIGLVSGYYGGWVDELLMRLTDLTFSLPFMPMALLLLTFVTPNIWLMTAIIAGFLWKMPARVVRSEVLSVRERTFVKSARASGASDLRTMLYHVAPNVLPIGFLYTAYGVAWAIAAQASLAFLGFGDPTMTSWGRMLRQVFESGNMRVAWWWVAPPAIGIAAITTSVFLIGRAYEEVINPEIQTEQ
;
A
#
# COMPACT_ATOMS: atom_id res chain seq x y z
N MET A 1 -48.55 14.07 -27.11
CA MET A 1 -47.66 13.34 -28.03
C MET A 1 -46.45 14.21 -28.31
N SER A 2 -45.26 13.68 -28.01
CA SER A 2 -43.87 14.17 -28.21
C SER A 2 -43.08 14.23 -26.89
N THR A 3 -42.80 13.06 -26.29
CA THR A 3 -41.49 12.36 -26.30
C THR A 3 -40.30 13.20 -25.83
N GLU A 4 -39.93 12.90 -24.58
CA GLU A 4 -38.62 13.09 -23.96
C GLU A 4 -37.46 12.91 -24.94
N THR A 5 -36.50 13.83 -24.89
CA THR A 5 -35.08 13.48 -25.05
C THR A 5 -34.22 14.46 -24.28
N LYS A 6 -33.62 14.01 -23.16
CA LYS A 6 -32.17 14.15 -22.85
C LYS A 6 -31.85 13.84 -21.37
N PRO A 7 -31.51 12.57 -21.04
CA PRO A 7 -30.75 12.24 -19.84
C PRO A 7 -29.25 11.97 -20.13
N LYS A 8 -28.70 12.39 -21.27
CA LYS A 8 -27.28 12.16 -21.63
C LYS A 8 -26.33 13.30 -21.23
N GLY A 9 -26.82 14.52 -21.07
CA GLY A 9 -25.98 15.71 -20.81
C GLY A 9 -25.49 15.87 -19.36
N GLN A 10 -26.22 15.32 -18.37
CA GLN A 10 -25.82 15.36 -16.96
C GLN A 10 -24.74 14.32 -16.63
N LEU A 11 -24.78 13.16 -17.27
CA LEU A 11 -23.77 12.10 -17.11
C LEU A 11 -22.38 12.57 -17.59
N TYR A 12 -22.34 13.25 -18.75
CA TYR A 12 -21.11 13.80 -19.33
C TYR A 12 -20.46 14.86 -18.42
N LYS A 13 -21.25 15.80 -17.90
CA LYS A 13 -20.77 16.83 -16.96
C LYS A 13 -20.21 16.28 -15.66
N GLN A 14 -20.62 15.08 -15.25
CA GLN A 14 -20.20 14.47 -13.99
C GLN A 14 -18.92 13.64 -14.15
N PHE A 15 -18.73 12.96 -15.29
CA PHE A 15 -17.42 12.40 -15.67
C PHE A 15 -16.37 13.50 -15.84
N ASP A 16 -16.75 14.64 -16.43
CA ASP A 16 -15.87 15.81 -16.53
C ASP A 16 -15.55 16.41 -15.15
N ARG A 17 -16.46 16.31 -14.17
CA ARG A 17 -16.21 16.74 -12.79
C ARG A 17 -15.27 15.78 -12.05
N VAL A 18 -15.42 14.46 -12.20
CA VAL A 18 -14.45 13.48 -11.66
C VAL A 18 -13.08 13.66 -12.31
N ARG A 19 -13.05 13.86 -13.63
CA ARG A 19 -11.82 14.12 -14.39
C ARG A 19 -11.18 15.47 -14.01
N GLY A 20 -12.00 16.49 -13.73
CA GLY A 20 -11.57 17.79 -13.21
C GLY A 20 -10.96 17.68 -11.82
N ILE A 21 -11.62 16.97 -10.90
CA ILE A 21 -11.08 16.70 -9.55
C ILE A 21 -9.74 15.96 -9.65
N ILE A 22 -9.64 14.91 -10.48
CA ILE A 22 -8.38 14.17 -10.69
C ILE A 22 -7.29 15.07 -11.26
N ARG A 23 -7.63 15.96 -12.21
CA ARG A 23 -6.67 16.89 -12.84
C ARG A 23 -6.19 17.95 -11.86
N ASP A 24 -7.11 18.58 -11.13
CA ASP A 24 -6.80 19.63 -10.17
C ASP A 24 -5.99 19.06 -8.99
N GLN A 25 -6.27 17.82 -8.58
CA GLN A 25 -5.46 17.06 -7.62
C GLN A 25 -4.04 16.79 -8.14
N PHE A 26 -3.89 16.44 -9.42
CA PHE A 26 -2.58 16.19 -10.02
C PHE A 26 -1.74 17.47 -10.19
N GLU A 27 -2.39 18.60 -10.48
CA GLU A 27 -1.75 19.91 -10.55
C GLU A 27 -1.31 20.41 -9.15
N PHE A 28 -2.11 20.13 -8.09
CA PHE A 28 -1.75 20.45 -6.70
C PHE A 28 -0.61 19.58 -6.14
N LEU A 29 -0.62 18.27 -6.39
CA LEU A 29 0.46 17.36 -5.95
C LEU A 29 1.84 17.74 -6.52
N ARG A 30 1.88 18.45 -7.64
CA ARG A 30 3.12 18.99 -8.22
C ARG A 30 3.64 20.25 -7.52
N GLN A 31 2.80 20.96 -6.77
CA GLN A 31 3.20 22.17 -6.05
C GLN A 31 3.87 21.83 -4.71
N ASP A 32 3.47 20.73 -4.06
CA ASP A 32 4.14 20.22 -2.87
C ASP A 32 5.42 19.43 -3.26
N ARG A 33 6.57 19.94 -2.79
CA ARG A 33 7.88 19.33 -3.01
C ARG A 33 7.96 17.94 -2.37
N LEU A 34 7.35 17.74 -1.20
CA LEU A 34 7.38 16.46 -0.49
C LEU A 34 6.52 15.42 -1.20
N ALA A 35 5.33 15.80 -1.66
CA ALA A 35 4.49 14.94 -2.49
C ALA A 35 5.20 14.53 -3.79
N THR A 36 5.87 15.47 -4.46
CA THR A 36 6.62 15.21 -5.70
C THR A 36 7.77 14.22 -5.47
N ILE A 37 8.54 14.39 -4.38
CA ILE A 37 9.59 13.44 -4.00
C ILE A 37 8.98 12.05 -3.77
N GLY A 38 7.87 11.97 -3.03
CA GLY A 38 7.17 10.71 -2.79
C GLY A 38 6.74 10.02 -4.08
N ILE A 39 6.19 10.76 -5.04
CA ILE A 39 5.78 10.23 -6.35
C ILE A 39 6.97 9.68 -7.12
N ILE A 40 8.10 10.40 -7.16
CA ILE A 40 9.33 9.94 -7.85
C ILE A 40 9.83 8.64 -7.22
N VAL A 41 9.89 8.58 -5.89
CA VAL A 41 10.32 7.37 -5.19
C VAL A 41 9.36 6.22 -5.49
N VAL A 42 8.05 6.40 -5.38
CA VAL A 42 7.08 5.35 -5.74
C VAL A 42 7.27 4.88 -7.19
N ALA A 43 7.49 5.80 -8.13
CA ALA A 43 7.74 5.44 -9.53
C ALA A 43 9.00 4.59 -9.70
N VAL A 44 10.10 4.93 -9.03
CA VAL A 44 11.33 4.13 -9.02
C VAL A 44 11.05 2.75 -8.42
N PHE A 45 10.29 2.65 -7.34
CA PHE A 45 9.96 1.37 -6.72
C PHE A 45 9.03 0.50 -7.57
N VAL A 46 8.08 1.10 -8.29
CA VAL A 46 7.26 0.38 -9.27
C VAL A 46 8.14 -0.16 -10.39
N PHE A 47 9.08 0.65 -10.90
CA PHE A 47 10.04 0.20 -11.90
C PHE A 47 10.90 -0.95 -11.39
N LEU A 48 11.50 -0.82 -10.20
CA LEU A 48 12.27 -1.90 -9.57
C LEU A 48 11.41 -3.12 -9.24
N GLY A 49 10.15 -2.95 -8.87
CA GLY A 49 9.23 -4.05 -8.60
C GLY A 49 8.93 -4.88 -9.84
N LEU A 50 8.86 -4.23 -11.01
CA LEU A 50 8.59 -4.89 -12.29
C LEU A 50 9.85 -5.48 -12.92
N PHE A 51 10.97 -4.76 -12.86
CA PHE A 51 12.19 -5.08 -13.61
C PHE A 51 13.38 -5.48 -12.73
N GLY A 52 13.30 -5.33 -11.42
CA GLY A 52 14.40 -5.53 -10.47
C GLY A 52 15.11 -6.87 -10.61
N PRO A 53 14.40 -8.02 -10.63
CA PRO A 53 15.04 -9.32 -10.84
C PRO A 53 15.77 -9.44 -12.19
N ALA A 54 15.27 -8.79 -13.25
CA ALA A 54 15.90 -8.80 -14.57
C ALA A 54 17.10 -7.84 -14.68
N LEU A 55 17.17 -6.84 -13.79
CA LEU A 55 18.27 -5.90 -13.68
C LEU A 55 19.38 -6.38 -12.74
N ALA A 56 19.14 -7.46 -12.00
CA ALA A 56 20.11 -8.02 -11.06
C ALA A 56 21.35 -8.54 -11.82
N PRO A 57 22.57 -8.07 -11.47
CA PRO A 57 23.79 -8.56 -12.12
C PRO A 57 24.08 -10.05 -11.89
N HIS A 58 23.66 -10.58 -10.75
CA HIS A 58 23.84 -11.98 -10.34
C HIS A 58 22.50 -12.56 -9.89
N ASP A 59 22.42 -13.88 -9.75
CA ASP A 59 21.24 -14.49 -9.14
C ASP A 59 21.12 -14.03 -7.66
N PRO A 60 19.95 -13.50 -7.23
CA PRO A 60 19.76 -12.98 -5.87
C PRO A 60 19.81 -14.04 -4.75
N ILE A 61 19.75 -15.32 -5.11
CA ILE A 61 19.67 -16.47 -4.21
C ILE A 61 20.96 -17.30 -4.27
N GLU A 62 21.62 -17.40 -5.43
CA GLU A 62 22.86 -18.17 -5.57
C GLU A 62 24.09 -17.47 -4.95
N HIS A 63 25.20 -18.19 -4.90
CA HIS A 63 26.44 -17.82 -4.18
C HIS A 63 27.57 -17.55 -5.18
N ASP A 64 27.34 -16.59 -6.07
CA ASP A 64 28.08 -16.53 -7.33
C ASP A 64 29.17 -15.48 -7.39
N VAL A 65 29.24 -14.59 -6.39
CA VAL A 65 30.19 -13.49 -6.42
C VAL A 65 31.59 -14.02 -6.08
N ARG A 66 32.49 -13.95 -7.06
CA ARG A 66 33.86 -14.44 -6.96
C ARG A 66 34.85 -13.33 -7.26
N ASN A 67 36.03 -13.43 -6.65
CA ASN A 67 37.16 -12.57 -6.98
C ASN A 67 37.89 -13.05 -8.24
N ASP A 68 38.86 -12.26 -8.70
CA ASP A 68 39.76 -12.61 -9.82
C ASP A 68 40.46 -13.98 -9.66
N ASP A 69 40.68 -14.44 -8.42
CA ASP A 69 41.28 -15.75 -8.11
C ASP A 69 40.24 -16.91 -8.10
N GLY A 70 38.97 -16.62 -8.39
CA GLY A 70 37.88 -17.60 -8.43
C GLY A 70 37.31 -18.01 -7.06
N GLN A 71 37.73 -17.36 -5.98
CA GLN A 71 37.23 -17.58 -4.61
C GLN A 71 35.94 -16.82 -4.37
N ILE A 72 34.98 -17.43 -3.65
CA ILE A 72 33.72 -16.77 -3.30
C ILE A 72 33.97 -15.63 -2.32
N LEU A 73 33.58 -14.42 -2.70
CA LEU A 73 33.66 -13.22 -1.87
C LEU A 73 32.58 -13.29 -0.78
N ARG A 74 32.98 -13.60 0.46
CA ARG A 74 32.08 -13.63 1.62
C ARG A 74 32.30 -12.42 2.50
N LEU A 75 31.21 -11.76 2.88
CA LEU A 75 31.23 -10.59 3.76
C LEU A 75 32.19 -9.50 3.25
N ALA A 76 32.27 -9.33 1.93
CA ALA A 76 33.14 -8.33 1.32
C ALA A 76 32.44 -6.97 1.30
N GLU A 77 33.21 -5.92 1.62
CA GLU A 77 32.79 -4.53 1.46
C GLU A 77 32.54 -4.18 -0.01
N PRO A 78 31.80 -3.09 -0.30
CA PRO A 78 31.62 -2.60 -1.66
C PRO A 78 32.94 -2.46 -2.43
N SER A 79 33.02 -3.12 -3.58
CA SER A 79 34.20 -3.19 -4.44
C SER A 79 33.80 -3.17 -5.92
N GLY A 80 34.77 -3.13 -6.84
CA GLY A 80 34.51 -3.24 -8.28
C GLY A 80 33.86 -4.57 -8.69
N GLU A 81 34.20 -5.65 -7.98
CA GLU A 81 33.64 -6.99 -8.18
C GLU A 81 32.24 -7.13 -7.53
N ALA A 82 31.99 -6.40 -6.44
CA ALA A 82 30.74 -6.42 -5.69
C ALA A 82 30.27 -4.99 -5.37
N VAL A 83 29.47 -4.38 -6.26
CA VAL A 83 29.11 -2.95 -6.21
C VAL A 83 28.50 -2.49 -4.88
N MET A 84 27.66 -3.31 -4.25
CA MET A 84 27.09 -3.05 -2.91
C MET A 84 27.66 -3.99 -1.84
N GLY A 85 28.75 -4.69 -2.14
CA GLY A 85 29.35 -5.70 -1.29
C GLY A 85 28.62 -7.04 -1.34
N THR A 86 29.09 -8.00 -0.53
CA THR A 86 28.52 -9.34 -0.45
C THR A 86 28.03 -9.69 0.95
N THR A 87 27.11 -10.64 1.00
CA THR A 87 26.60 -11.21 2.25
C THR A 87 27.61 -12.15 2.91
N ALA A 88 27.39 -12.53 4.17
CA ALA A 88 28.19 -13.56 4.85
C ALA A 88 28.20 -14.91 4.11
N PHE A 89 27.21 -15.13 3.26
CA PHE A 89 27.07 -16.34 2.45
C PHE A 89 27.66 -16.19 1.04
N GLY A 90 28.15 -15.01 0.65
CA GLY A 90 28.70 -14.74 -0.68
C GLY A 90 27.66 -14.45 -1.77
N LYS A 91 26.47 -13.99 -1.36
CA LYS A 91 25.45 -13.46 -2.28
C LYS A 91 25.68 -11.98 -2.58
N ASP A 92 25.35 -11.53 -3.78
CA ASP A 92 25.45 -10.13 -4.19
C ASP A 92 24.36 -9.26 -3.54
N VAL A 93 24.75 -8.24 -2.76
CA VAL A 93 23.78 -7.37 -2.07
C VAL A 93 22.99 -6.51 -3.05
N LEU A 94 23.60 -6.10 -4.18
CA LEU A 94 22.92 -5.28 -5.19
C LEU A 94 21.78 -6.08 -5.85
N SER A 95 22.08 -7.30 -6.31
CA SER A 95 21.10 -8.23 -6.88
C SER A 95 19.96 -8.52 -5.89
N GLN A 96 20.30 -8.75 -4.61
CA GLN A 96 19.30 -8.92 -3.56
C GLN A 96 18.43 -7.69 -3.36
N PHE A 97 19.01 -6.49 -3.39
CA PHE A 97 18.28 -5.24 -3.23
C PHE A 97 17.31 -4.99 -4.39
N LEU A 98 17.77 -5.19 -5.63
CA LEU A 98 16.94 -5.03 -6.84
C LEU A 98 15.80 -6.05 -6.88
N ALA A 99 16.08 -7.33 -6.64
CA ALA A 99 15.06 -8.38 -6.58
C ALA A 99 14.09 -8.19 -5.40
N GLY A 100 14.60 -7.65 -4.28
CA GLY A 100 13.83 -7.37 -3.07
C GLY A 100 12.67 -6.38 -3.26
N ALA A 101 12.72 -5.55 -4.30
CA ALA A 101 11.65 -4.63 -4.65
C ALA A 101 10.38 -5.34 -5.13
N GLN A 102 10.49 -6.50 -5.79
CA GLN A 102 9.36 -7.19 -6.40
C GLN A 102 8.35 -7.71 -5.36
N PRO A 103 8.74 -8.45 -4.30
CA PRO A 103 7.80 -8.82 -3.24
C PRO A 103 7.12 -7.61 -2.59
N THR A 104 7.88 -6.53 -2.35
CA THR A 104 7.34 -5.29 -1.78
C THR A 104 6.33 -4.62 -2.71
N PHE A 105 6.58 -4.61 -4.02
CA PHE A 105 5.63 -4.13 -5.02
C PHE A 105 4.35 -4.97 -5.05
N ILE A 106 4.45 -6.29 -5.04
CA ILE A 106 3.29 -7.20 -5.03
C ILE A 106 2.42 -6.93 -3.79
N VAL A 107 3.01 -6.87 -2.60
CA VAL A 107 2.25 -6.61 -1.38
C VAL A 107 1.69 -5.20 -1.33
N GLY A 108 2.46 -4.21 -1.75
CA GLY A 108 1.98 -2.83 -1.83
C GLY A 108 0.78 -2.72 -2.76
N LEU A 109 0.86 -3.31 -3.96
CA LEU A 109 -0.18 -3.26 -4.98
C LEU A 109 -1.42 -4.05 -4.54
N PHE A 110 -1.29 -5.34 -4.23
CA PHE A 110 -2.45 -6.19 -3.98
C PHE A 110 -2.91 -6.17 -2.53
N GLY A 111 -1.97 -6.13 -1.58
CA GLY A 111 -2.27 -6.11 -0.15
C GLY A 111 -2.77 -4.74 0.27
N GLY A 112 -2.02 -3.70 -0.07
CA GLY A 112 -2.36 -2.31 0.24
C GLY A 112 -3.66 -1.83 -0.41
N ILE A 113 -3.78 -1.98 -1.74
CA ILE A 113 -5.01 -1.60 -2.44
C ILE A 113 -6.16 -2.51 -2.02
N GLY A 114 -5.93 -3.80 -1.81
CA GLY A 114 -6.94 -4.72 -1.28
C GLY A 114 -7.48 -4.27 0.09
N THR A 115 -6.60 -3.90 1.02
CA THR A 115 -6.95 -3.30 2.31
C THR A 115 -7.83 -2.06 2.15
N GLY A 116 -7.42 -1.13 1.28
CA GLY A 116 -8.18 0.10 1.02
C GLY A 116 -9.53 -0.17 0.38
N ALA A 117 -9.59 -1.03 -0.64
CA ALA A 117 -10.81 -1.37 -1.37
C ALA A 117 -11.82 -2.12 -0.49
N ILE A 118 -11.39 -3.15 0.23
CA ILE A 118 -12.25 -3.89 1.16
C ILE A 118 -12.79 -2.94 2.23
N GLY A 119 -11.93 -2.12 2.82
CA GLY A 119 -12.35 -1.19 3.85
C GLY A 119 -13.29 -0.12 3.31
N PHE A 120 -13.01 0.47 2.15
CA PHE A 120 -13.89 1.45 1.51
C PHE A 120 -15.28 0.87 1.22
N LEU A 121 -15.36 -0.33 0.64
CA LEU A 121 -16.64 -0.99 0.36
C LEU A 121 -17.42 -1.26 1.64
N ILE A 122 -16.77 -1.80 2.67
CA ILE A 122 -17.44 -2.10 3.95
C ILE A 122 -17.93 -0.81 4.60
N GLY A 123 -17.09 0.23 4.68
CA GLY A 123 -17.46 1.50 5.28
C GLY A 123 -18.55 2.26 4.51
N LEU A 124 -18.51 2.22 3.18
CA LEU A 124 -19.52 2.80 2.31
C LEU A 124 -20.88 2.14 2.52
N VAL A 125 -20.92 0.81 2.50
CA VAL A 125 -22.16 0.04 2.67
C VAL A 125 -22.70 0.20 4.08
N SER A 126 -21.86 0.07 5.11
CA SER A 126 -22.29 0.16 6.51
C SER A 126 -22.83 1.56 6.84
N GLY A 127 -22.11 2.61 6.45
CA GLY A 127 -22.50 4.00 6.71
C GLY A 127 -23.75 4.42 5.92
N TYR A 128 -23.93 3.92 4.69
CA TYR A 128 -25.05 4.31 3.85
C TYR A 128 -26.35 3.66 4.33
N TYR A 129 -26.38 2.33 4.50
CA TYR A 129 -27.61 1.61 4.84
C TYR A 129 -27.98 1.74 6.33
N GLY A 130 -27.01 1.86 7.23
CA GLY A 130 -27.29 1.94 8.67
C GLY A 130 -27.95 0.67 9.22
N GLY A 131 -28.61 0.79 10.38
CA GLY A 131 -29.43 -0.26 10.98
C GLY A 131 -28.67 -1.57 11.20
N TRP A 132 -29.29 -2.69 10.83
CA TRP A 132 -28.71 -4.02 11.03
C TRP A 132 -27.49 -4.30 10.14
N VAL A 133 -27.42 -3.71 8.94
CA VAL A 133 -26.27 -3.86 8.02
C VAL A 133 -25.03 -3.24 8.65
N ASP A 134 -25.20 -2.05 9.20
CA ASP A 134 -24.14 -1.34 9.89
C ASP A 134 -23.66 -2.09 11.13
N GLU A 135 -24.60 -2.53 11.96
CA GLU A 135 -24.31 -3.31 13.16
C GLU A 135 -23.52 -4.59 12.83
N LEU A 136 -23.92 -5.34 11.79
CA LEU A 136 -23.24 -6.56 11.38
C LEU A 136 -21.81 -6.28 10.87
N LEU A 137 -21.66 -5.30 9.97
CA LEU A 137 -20.35 -4.97 9.37
C LEU A 137 -19.40 -4.36 10.41
N MET A 138 -19.91 -3.53 11.32
CA MET A 138 -19.08 -2.96 12.40
C MET A 138 -18.73 -4.01 13.45
N ARG A 139 -19.60 -4.96 13.76
CA ARG A 139 -19.23 -6.12 14.60
C ARG A 139 -18.10 -6.94 14.00
N LEU A 140 -18.12 -7.21 12.69
CA LEU A 140 -17.03 -7.89 12.00
C LEU A 140 -15.73 -7.07 12.03
N THR A 141 -15.85 -5.75 11.88
CA THR A 141 -14.73 -4.81 11.99
C THR A 141 -14.12 -4.84 13.39
N ASP A 142 -14.96 -4.79 14.42
CA ASP A 142 -14.55 -4.81 15.84
C ASP A 142 -13.91 -6.15 16.24
N LEU A 143 -14.45 -7.27 15.73
CA LEU A 143 -13.83 -8.59 15.88
C LEU A 143 -12.43 -8.62 15.23
N THR A 144 -12.24 -7.95 14.10
CA THR A 144 -10.92 -7.89 13.45
C THR A 144 -9.95 -6.95 14.20
N PHE A 145 -10.46 -5.98 14.97
CA PHE A 145 -9.65 -5.15 15.88
C PHE A 145 -9.20 -5.91 17.12
N SER A 146 -10.03 -6.81 17.65
CA SER A 146 -9.67 -7.60 18.83
C SER A 146 -8.60 -8.65 18.54
N LEU A 147 -8.42 -9.01 17.26
CA LEU A 147 -7.36 -9.92 16.82
C LEU A 147 -6.03 -9.17 16.62
N PRO A 148 -4.96 -9.52 17.36
CA PRO A 148 -3.65 -8.92 17.16
C PRO A 148 -3.04 -9.43 15.84
N PHE A 149 -2.74 -8.50 14.92
CA PHE A 149 -2.32 -8.82 13.55
C PHE A 149 -1.10 -9.74 13.50
N MET A 150 0.00 -9.36 14.18
CA MET A 150 1.25 -10.13 14.12
C MET A 150 1.06 -11.57 14.63
N PRO A 151 0.57 -11.82 15.86
CA PRO A 151 0.32 -13.19 16.33
C PRO A 151 -0.57 -14.02 15.40
N MET A 152 -1.65 -13.43 14.87
CA MET A 152 -2.55 -14.15 13.96
C MET A 152 -1.88 -14.49 12.62
N ALA A 153 -1.14 -13.55 12.05
CA ALA A 153 -0.41 -13.78 10.80
C ALA A 153 0.65 -14.88 10.97
N LEU A 154 1.41 -14.86 12.07
CA LEU A 154 2.41 -15.90 12.37
C LEU A 154 1.75 -17.26 12.57
N LEU A 155 0.63 -17.31 13.29
CA LEU A 155 -0.13 -18.55 13.50
C LEU A 155 -0.61 -19.15 12.17
N LEU A 156 -1.20 -18.33 11.30
CA LEU A 156 -1.66 -18.78 9.99
C LEU A 156 -0.52 -19.27 9.10
N LEU A 157 0.61 -18.55 9.09
CA LEU A 157 1.78 -18.89 8.29
C LEU A 157 2.60 -20.06 8.87
N THR A 158 2.27 -20.57 10.05
CA THR A 158 2.90 -21.77 10.62
C THR A 158 2.33 -23.07 10.06
N PHE A 159 1.05 -23.07 9.68
CA PHE A 159 0.38 -24.27 9.15
C PHE A 159 0.55 -24.46 7.64
N VAL A 160 1.04 -23.45 6.93
CA VAL A 160 1.17 -23.44 5.47
C VAL A 160 2.50 -22.83 5.08
N THR A 161 3.18 -23.39 4.08
CA THR A 161 4.40 -22.80 3.53
C THR A 161 4.12 -21.36 3.07
N PRO A 162 4.82 -20.36 3.63
CA PRO A 162 4.60 -18.97 3.25
C PRO A 162 4.88 -18.77 1.75
N ASN A 163 3.94 -18.14 1.06
CA ASN A 163 4.16 -17.59 -0.28
C ASN A 163 3.66 -16.14 -0.31
N ILE A 164 4.14 -15.37 -1.30
CA ILE A 164 3.86 -13.94 -1.36
C ILE A 164 2.35 -13.63 -1.43
N TRP A 165 1.57 -14.47 -2.11
CA TRP A 165 0.13 -14.29 -2.28
C TRP A 165 -0.66 -14.57 -1.00
N LEU A 166 -0.29 -15.61 -0.24
CA LEU A 166 -0.87 -15.92 1.06
C LEU A 166 -0.59 -14.80 2.06
N MET A 167 0.65 -14.33 2.13
CA MET A 167 1.01 -13.18 2.96
C MET A 167 0.18 -11.95 2.60
N THR A 168 0.07 -11.66 1.30
CA THR A 168 -0.73 -10.55 0.77
C THR A 168 -2.20 -10.66 1.17
N ALA A 169 -2.79 -11.85 1.04
CA ALA A 169 -4.18 -12.11 1.42
C ALA A 169 -4.42 -11.94 2.93
N ILE A 170 -3.52 -12.43 3.77
CA ILE A 170 -3.58 -12.25 5.23
C ILE A 170 -3.49 -10.76 5.58
N ILE A 171 -2.55 -10.03 4.97
CA ILE A 171 -2.40 -8.58 5.19
C ILE A 171 -3.70 -7.85 4.79
N ALA A 172 -4.21 -8.10 3.58
CA ALA A 172 -5.45 -7.48 3.10
C ALA A 172 -6.64 -7.79 4.03
N GLY A 173 -6.77 -9.05 4.46
CA GLY A 173 -7.84 -9.57 5.30
C GLY A 173 -7.84 -9.08 6.76
N PHE A 174 -6.72 -8.53 7.25
CA PHE A 174 -6.63 -8.01 8.62
C PHE A 174 -6.49 -6.49 8.71
N LEU A 175 -5.98 -5.81 7.69
CA LEU A 175 -5.71 -4.37 7.76
C LEU A 175 -6.89 -3.48 7.27
N TRP A 176 -7.89 -4.05 6.58
CA TRP A 176 -9.04 -3.30 6.04
C TRP A 176 -9.92 -2.60 7.10
N LYS A 177 -9.84 -3.04 8.35
CA LYS A 177 -10.69 -2.58 9.46
C LYS A 177 -10.57 -1.08 9.77
N MET A 178 -9.37 -0.50 9.65
CA MET A 178 -9.15 0.93 9.87
C MET A 178 -9.80 1.78 8.76
N PRO A 179 -9.50 1.55 7.47
CA PRO A 179 -10.21 2.23 6.39
C PRO A 179 -11.74 2.08 6.46
N ALA A 180 -12.26 0.90 6.82
CA ALA A 180 -13.71 0.70 6.96
C ALA A 180 -14.35 1.62 7.98
N ARG A 181 -13.77 1.71 9.18
CA ARG A 181 -14.31 2.54 10.26
C ARG A 181 -14.29 4.02 9.89
N VAL A 182 -13.24 4.50 9.23
CA VAL A 182 -13.09 5.92 8.89
C VAL A 182 -13.94 6.31 7.67
N VAL A 183 -13.99 5.46 6.65
CA VAL A 183 -14.90 5.69 5.51
C VAL A 183 -16.35 5.69 5.99
N ARG A 184 -16.72 4.78 6.91
CA ARG A 184 -18.06 4.79 7.53
C ARG A 184 -18.37 6.12 8.19
N SER A 185 -17.48 6.66 9.02
CA SER A 185 -17.75 7.93 9.70
C SER A 185 -17.97 9.07 8.71
N GLU A 186 -17.22 9.10 7.61
CA GLU A 186 -17.40 10.12 6.58
C GLU A 186 -18.73 9.92 5.82
N VAL A 187 -19.10 8.68 5.54
CA VAL A 187 -20.37 8.34 4.89
C VAL A 187 -21.56 8.77 5.74
N LEU A 188 -21.49 8.61 7.07
CA LEU A 188 -22.53 9.07 8.00
C LEU A 188 -22.70 10.60 7.96
N SER A 189 -21.61 11.36 7.75
CA SER A 189 -21.67 12.81 7.56
C SER A 189 -22.25 13.18 6.19
N VAL A 190 -21.71 12.60 5.12
CA VAL A 190 -22.11 12.93 3.74
C VAL A 190 -23.57 12.59 3.46
N ARG A 191 -24.08 11.47 3.98
CA ARG A 191 -25.46 11.04 3.72
C ARG A 191 -26.51 12.02 4.26
N GLU A 192 -26.16 12.83 5.25
CA GLU A 192 -27.04 13.82 5.88
C GLU A 192 -27.08 15.16 5.14
N ARG A 193 -26.19 15.37 4.16
CA ARG A 193 -26.11 16.61 3.39
C ARG A 193 -27.35 16.82 2.50
N THR A 194 -27.74 18.09 2.31
CA THR A 194 -28.96 18.48 1.60
C THR A 194 -29.07 17.90 0.21
N PHE A 195 -27.99 17.89 -0.59
CA PHE A 195 -28.04 17.36 -1.96
C PHE A 195 -28.34 15.84 -2.01
N VAL A 196 -27.92 15.07 -1.01
CA VAL A 196 -28.22 13.62 -0.91
C VAL A 196 -29.69 13.43 -0.54
N LYS A 197 -30.21 14.23 0.39
CA LYS A 197 -31.63 14.22 0.77
C LYS A 197 -32.54 14.63 -0.39
N SER A 198 -32.17 15.67 -1.13
CA SER A 198 -32.89 16.13 -2.32
C SER A 198 -32.90 15.09 -3.44
N ALA A 199 -31.79 14.39 -3.67
CA ALA A 199 -31.72 13.32 -4.66
C ALA A 199 -32.68 12.16 -4.32
N ARG A 200 -32.75 11.75 -3.05
CA ARG A 200 -33.71 10.74 -2.56
C ARG A 200 -35.16 11.22 -2.69
N ALA A 201 -35.44 12.46 -2.30
CA ALA A 201 -36.77 13.05 -2.45
C ALA A 201 -37.23 13.15 -3.93
N SER A 202 -36.28 13.20 -4.86
CA SER A 202 -36.52 13.20 -6.31
C SER A 202 -36.69 11.79 -6.90
N GLY A 203 -36.73 10.74 -6.07
CA GLY A 203 -36.94 9.35 -6.51
C GLY A 203 -35.68 8.58 -6.92
N ALA A 204 -34.47 9.05 -6.58
CA ALA A 204 -33.26 8.27 -6.81
C ALA A 204 -33.25 7.02 -5.93
N SER A 205 -32.98 5.85 -6.53
CA SER A 205 -32.83 4.60 -5.78
C SER A 205 -31.64 4.65 -4.82
N ASP A 206 -31.64 3.78 -3.82
CA ASP A 206 -30.57 3.73 -2.81
C ASP A 206 -29.20 3.47 -3.42
N LEU A 207 -29.10 2.48 -4.31
CA LEU A 207 -27.85 2.18 -5.01
C LEU A 207 -27.36 3.36 -5.85
N ARG A 208 -28.28 4.05 -6.53
CA ARG A 208 -27.95 5.25 -7.31
C ARG A 208 -27.48 6.38 -6.41
N THR A 209 -28.16 6.60 -5.29
CA THR A 209 -27.79 7.63 -4.32
C THR A 209 -26.43 7.34 -3.70
N MET A 210 -26.19 6.10 -3.28
CA MET A 210 -24.93 5.66 -2.72
C MET A 210 -23.78 5.84 -3.71
N LEU A 211 -23.90 5.33 -4.94
CA LEU A 211 -22.78 5.34 -5.91
C LEU A 211 -22.55 6.70 -6.59
N TYR A 212 -23.58 7.52 -6.79
CA TYR A 212 -23.46 8.78 -7.54
C TYR A 212 -23.46 10.04 -6.67
N HIS A 213 -23.97 9.96 -5.43
CA HIS A 213 -24.04 11.12 -4.54
C HIS A 213 -23.18 10.94 -3.29
N VAL A 214 -23.08 9.74 -2.72
CA VAL A 214 -22.30 9.52 -1.49
C VAL A 214 -20.86 9.12 -1.80
N ALA A 215 -20.66 8.02 -2.53
CA ALA A 215 -19.35 7.46 -2.85
C ALA A 215 -18.36 8.49 -3.42
N PRO A 216 -18.72 9.35 -4.39
CA PRO A 216 -17.77 10.31 -4.96
C PRO A 216 -17.30 11.37 -3.94
N ASN A 217 -18.10 11.66 -2.91
CA ASN A 217 -17.73 12.60 -1.85
C ASN A 217 -16.85 11.95 -0.77
N VAL A 218 -16.94 10.63 -0.59
CA VAL A 218 -16.08 9.88 0.36
C VAL A 218 -14.88 9.20 -0.31
N LEU A 219 -14.81 9.16 -1.64
CA LEU A 219 -13.66 8.62 -2.37
C LEU A 219 -12.33 9.26 -1.95
N PRO A 220 -12.23 10.60 -1.73
CA PRO A 220 -10.96 11.20 -1.33
C PRO A 220 -10.42 10.63 -0.01
N ILE A 221 -11.27 10.48 1.03
CA ILE A 221 -10.84 9.86 2.29
C ILE A 221 -10.50 8.38 2.09
N GLY A 222 -11.19 7.69 1.18
CA GLY A 222 -10.86 6.32 0.78
C GLY A 222 -9.47 6.20 0.17
N PHE A 223 -9.07 7.12 -0.71
CA PHE A 223 -7.73 7.15 -1.30
C PHE A 223 -6.64 7.39 -0.26
N LEU A 224 -6.87 8.33 0.67
CA LEU A 224 -5.95 8.60 1.79
C LEU A 224 -5.65 7.32 2.58
N TYR A 225 -6.69 6.64 3.03
CA TYR A 225 -6.54 5.42 3.83
C TYR A 225 -6.06 4.22 3.01
N THR A 226 -6.28 4.22 1.69
CA THR A 226 -5.66 3.23 0.80
C THR A 226 -4.16 3.44 0.74
N ALA A 227 -3.67 4.68 0.62
CA ALA A 227 -2.24 4.97 0.67
C ALA A 227 -1.63 4.51 2.01
N TYR A 228 -2.26 4.84 3.14
CA TYR A 228 -1.82 4.32 4.44
C TYR A 228 -1.84 2.79 4.51
N GLY A 229 -2.85 2.15 3.92
CA GLY A 229 -2.94 0.70 3.78
C GLY A 229 -1.74 0.11 3.03
N VAL A 230 -1.29 0.72 1.94
CA VAL A 230 -0.08 0.32 1.19
C VAL A 230 1.16 0.40 2.08
N ALA A 231 1.38 1.51 2.78
CA ALA A 231 2.54 1.65 3.66
C ALA A 231 2.56 0.61 4.79
N TRP A 232 1.42 0.40 5.44
CA TRP A 232 1.27 -0.61 6.48
C TRP A 232 1.42 -2.04 5.95
N ALA A 233 0.92 -2.34 4.75
CA ALA A 233 1.08 -3.64 4.11
C ALA A 233 2.55 -3.97 3.83
N ILE A 234 3.31 -3.00 3.31
CA ILE A 234 4.74 -3.15 3.06
C ILE A 234 5.50 -3.39 4.37
N ALA A 235 5.24 -2.56 5.39
CA ALA A 235 5.86 -2.72 6.70
C ALA A 235 5.52 -4.09 7.32
N ALA A 236 4.27 -4.54 7.20
CA ALA A 236 3.83 -5.86 7.67
C ALA A 236 4.55 -7.00 6.95
N GLN A 237 4.66 -6.97 5.61
CA GLN A 237 5.39 -8.00 4.87
C GLN A 237 6.86 -8.04 5.24
N ALA A 238 7.53 -6.89 5.31
CA ALA A 238 8.92 -6.81 5.70
C ALA A 238 9.14 -7.38 7.11
N SER A 239 8.25 -7.08 8.06
CA SER A 239 8.29 -7.61 9.42
C SER A 239 8.08 -9.13 9.45
N LEU A 240 7.09 -9.65 8.71
CA LEU A 240 6.84 -11.09 8.63
C LEU A 240 8.04 -11.84 8.01
N ALA A 241 8.63 -11.28 6.95
CA ALA A 241 9.82 -11.82 6.32
C ALA A 241 11.03 -11.78 7.25
N PHE A 242 11.18 -10.70 8.03
CA PHE A 242 12.20 -10.59 9.07
C PHE A 242 12.04 -11.66 10.15
N LEU A 243 10.80 -11.95 10.56
CA LEU A 243 10.49 -12.86 11.67
C LEU A 243 10.60 -14.35 11.33
N GLY A 244 10.65 -14.75 10.07
CA GLY A 244 10.47 -16.17 9.79
C GLY A 244 9.84 -16.50 8.46
N PHE A 245 8.89 -15.67 8.05
CA PHE A 245 7.71 -16.12 7.31
C PHE A 245 7.63 -15.49 5.92
N GLY A 246 8.77 -15.15 5.32
CA GLY A 246 8.84 -14.68 3.93
C GLY A 246 8.81 -15.84 2.93
N ASP A 247 8.35 -15.58 1.70
CA ASP A 247 8.31 -16.55 0.60
C ASP A 247 9.70 -17.14 0.28
N PRO A 248 9.96 -18.45 0.48
CA PRO A 248 11.29 -19.05 0.32
C PRO A 248 11.86 -18.92 -1.09
N THR A 249 11.01 -18.72 -2.10
CA THR A 249 11.40 -18.65 -3.51
C THR A 249 11.80 -17.23 -3.96
N MET A 250 11.55 -16.21 -3.15
CA MET A 250 11.83 -14.82 -3.50
C MET A 250 12.75 -14.14 -2.49
N THR A 251 13.76 -13.39 -2.95
CA THR A 251 14.49 -12.47 -2.09
C THR A 251 13.63 -11.25 -1.79
N SER A 252 13.49 -10.88 -0.51
CA SER A 252 12.78 -9.66 -0.06
C SER A 252 13.67 -8.86 0.90
N TRP A 253 13.43 -7.56 1.02
CA TRP A 253 14.20 -6.72 1.94
C TRP A 253 14.10 -7.16 3.40
N GLY A 254 12.92 -7.61 3.85
CA GLY A 254 12.77 -8.21 5.18
C GLY A 254 13.62 -9.46 5.37
N ARG A 255 13.76 -10.30 4.34
CA ARG A 255 14.66 -11.46 4.37
C ARG A 255 16.13 -11.05 4.41
N MET A 256 16.53 -10.03 3.67
CA MET A 256 17.92 -9.53 3.72
C MET A 256 18.28 -9.10 5.15
N LEU A 257 17.39 -8.33 5.80
CA LEU A 257 17.55 -7.91 7.20
C LEU A 257 17.60 -9.11 8.16
N ARG A 258 16.79 -10.14 7.92
CA ARG A 258 16.84 -11.38 8.72
C ARG A 258 18.18 -12.08 8.58
N GLN A 259 18.66 -12.25 7.35
CA GLN A 259 19.89 -12.98 7.08
C GLN A 259 21.11 -12.31 7.71
N VAL A 260 21.19 -10.98 7.65
CA VAL A 260 22.29 -10.26 8.32
C VAL A 260 22.18 -10.33 9.84
N PHE A 261 20.96 -10.28 10.40
CA PHE A 261 20.71 -10.48 11.83
C PHE A 261 21.14 -11.88 12.30
N GLU A 262 20.68 -12.94 11.62
CA GLU A 262 21.00 -14.34 11.94
C GLU A 262 22.49 -14.66 11.76
N SER A 263 23.18 -13.98 10.83
CA SER A 263 24.63 -14.16 10.64
C SER A 263 25.49 -13.55 11.75
N GLY A 264 24.91 -12.73 12.64
CA GLY A 264 25.66 -11.98 13.67
C GLY A 264 26.41 -10.75 13.14
N ASN A 265 26.32 -10.45 11.84
CA ASN A 265 27.10 -9.37 11.21
C ASN A 265 26.37 -8.01 11.15
N MET A 266 25.23 -7.86 11.82
CA MET A 266 24.41 -6.64 11.73
C MET A 266 25.13 -5.36 12.20
N ARG A 267 26.15 -5.48 13.05
CA ARG A 267 26.97 -4.34 13.51
C ARG A 267 28.19 -4.06 12.62
N VAL A 268 28.54 -4.98 11.73
CA VAL A 268 29.77 -4.92 10.91
C VAL A 268 29.43 -4.66 9.45
N ALA A 269 28.53 -5.46 8.88
CA ALA A 269 28.14 -5.41 7.47
C ALA A 269 27.09 -4.34 7.19
N TRP A 270 27.43 -3.07 7.40
CA TRP A 270 26.52 -1.94 7.15
C TRP A 270 26.03 -1.90 5.70
N TRP A 271 26.86 -2.32 4.74
CA TRP A 271 26.51 -2.41 3.32
C TRP A 271 25.40 -3.42 3.05
N TRP A 272 25.23 -4.43 3.91
CA TRP A 272 24.14 -5.42 3.80
C TRP A 272 22.86 -4.96 4.52
N VAL A 273 23.00 -4.23 5.64
CA VAL A 273 21.87 -3.71 6.44
C VAL A 273 21.21 -2.49 5.79
N ALA A 274 22.02 -1.54 5.33
CA ALA A 274 21.54 -0.23 4.89
C ALA A 274 20.63 -0.28 3.65
N PRO A 275 20.94 -1.02 2.57
CA PRO A 275 20.09 -1.04 1.37
C PRO A 275 18.65 -1.48 1.64
N PRO A 276 18.36 -2.64 2.26
CA PRO A 276 16.98 -3.04 2.51
C PRO A 276 16.27 -2.12 3.51
N ALA A 277 16.97 -1.58 4.51
CA ALA A 277 16.40 -0.63 5.47
C ALA A 277 16.00 0.69 4.80
N ILE A 278 16.87 1.25 3.96
CA ILE A 278 16.60 2.46 3.17
C ILE A 278 15.48 2.20 2.16
N GLY A 279 15.46 1.03 1.52
CA GLY A 279 14.39 0.63 0.60
C GLY A 279 13.02 0.67 1.28
N ILE A 280 12.86 -0.03 2.40
CA ILE A 280 11.60 -0.07 3.16
C ILE A 280 11.22 1.34 3.66
N ALA A 281 12.17 2.09 4.24
CA ALA A 281 11.91 3.42 4.75
C ALA A 281 11.48 4.38 3.63
N ALA A 282 12.22 4.42 2.52
CA ALA A 282 11.94 5.31 1.40
C ALA A 282 10.54 5.10 0.82
N ILE A 283 10.13 3.85 0.54
CA ILE A 283 8.80 3.60 -0.03
C ILE A 283 7.68 3.86 0.96
N THR A 284 7.82 3.43 2.21
CA THR A 284 6.77 3.65 3.21
C THR A 284 6.59 5.13 3.48
N THR A 285 7.67 5.89 3.69
CA THR A 285 7.63 7.34 3.83
C THR A 285 7.03 8.01 2.60
N SER A 286 7.40 7.58 1.39
CA SER A 286 6.89 8.18 0.15
C SER A 286 5.39 8.02 -0.01
N VAL A 287 4.87 6.83 0.28
CA VAL A 287 3.43 6.56 0.28
C VAL A 287 2.71 7.38 1.36
N PHE A 288 3.31 7.54 2.54
CA PHE A 288 2.77 8.43 3.58
C PHE A 288 2.75 9.90 3.16
N LEU A 289 3.82 10.41 2.52
CA LEU A 289 3.89 11.79 2.03
C LEU A 289 2.83 12.06 0.96
N ILE A 290 2.64 11.11 0.03
CA ILE A 290 1.57 11.22 -0.97
C ILE A 290 0.20 11.24 -0.27
N GLY A 291 -0.03 10.34 0.70
CA GLY A 291 -1.27 10.33 1.48
C GLY A 291 -1.52 11.68 2.16
N ARG A 292 -0.54 12.20 2.90
CA ARG A 292 -0.66 13.49 3.58
C ARG A 292 -0.97 14.65 2.61
N ALA A 293 -0.34 14.68 1.45
CA ALA A 293 -0.64 15.72 0.46
C ALA A 293 -2.09 15.65 -0.04
N TYR A 294 -2.69 14.45 -0.10
CA TYR A 294 -4.13 14.31 -0.34
C TYR A 294 -4.98 14.80 0.84
N GLU A 295 -4.52 14.61 2.08
CA GLU A 295 -5.22 15.09 3.28
C GLU A 295 -5.37 16.63 3.28
N GLU A 296 -4.32 17.35 2.89
CA GLU A 296 -4.34 18.82 2.77
C GLU A 296 -5.31 19.34 1.71
N VAL A 297 -5.57 18.55 0.65
CA VAL A 297 -6.58 18.87 -0.37
C VAL A 297 -8.00 18.61 0.14
N ILE A 298 -8.17 17.57 0.94
CA ILE A 298 -9.49 17.15 1.45
C ILE A 298 -9.96 18.06 2.57
N ASN A 299 -9.03 18.55 3.40
CA ASN A 299 -9.32 19.40 4.54
C ASN A 299 -8.57 20.75 4.46
N PRO A 300 -9.08 21.72 3.68
CA PRO A 300 -8.42 23.01 3.48
C PRO A 300 -8.36 23.88 4.73
N GLU A 301 -9.14 23.58 5.79
CA GLU A 301 -9.10 24.33 7.06
C GLU A 301 -7.73 24.22 7.76
N ILE A 302 -6.96 23.16 7.49
CA ILE A 302 -5.60 22.94 8.03
C ILE A 302 -4.61 24.02 7.56
N GLN A 303 -4.84 24.64 6.40
CA GLN A 303 -3.95 25.68 5.87
C GLN A 303 -4.13 27.04 6.57
N THR A 304 -5.21 27.23 7.33
CA THR A 304 -5.52 28.51 7.98
C THR A 304 -4.77 28.74 9.30
N GLU A 305 -4.03 27.75 9.80
CA GLU A 305 -3.30 27.82 11.09
C GLU A 305 -1.76 27.84 10.96
N GLN A 306 -1.21 28.04 9.75
CA GLN A 306 0.24 28.25 9.53
C GLN A 306 0.52 29.64 8.95
#